data_AF-A0A373DIJ2-F1
#
_entry.id   AF-A0A373DIJ2-F1
#
_cell.length_a   1.000
_cell.length_b   1.000
_cell.length_c   1.000
_cell.angle_alpha   90.00
_cell.angle_beta   90.00
_cell.angle_gamma   90.00
#
_symmetry.space_group_name_H-M   'P 1'
#
loop_
_entity.id
_entity.type
_entity.pdbx_description
1 polymer ?
#
loop_
_entity_poly.entity_id
_entity_poly.type
_entity_poly.pdbx_seq_one_letter_code
_entity_poly.pdbx_strand_id
1 'polypeptide(L)'
;MEAREGLQAVGALLGVGVTVADDESWELTLRADARPELRVGLGWYTARGHGREEAVALAVLQLWESVRGARRAPDRARRARSVVAARPEIEPLVSAVLRLQAAAEVLAAMPGLRARLVAALERSLPGAVVEQPRHLQWVAALLRSGLGAGGAGAAELDPAVAEERRAVQALGAGRVDPLRRVLAPDPGRRPLERFERALALLLPPYERLLALDAQGRGLGEAPDGAAAQEHEGGAATDDLAVAGAGAGAEAGTEDPGAEAGEAAPPGADDARARSGEVRRTPEGSDLFAAEQAGFVSAYLATPLPAGGALVEALVGLDPESEASRPRREDARDTGRGAGVGGDTAVSDYRMRAAELAPAIERMREVWSSVIAERVARVRTMGRRAAPEGDALDPQALAVAVADARAGVQRPAAFLRRGTRPRRTRRAGSTDYALLVDRSASMQGRVAEAAADAALVMLEALAGAERDIAHAEERHGIELDLDIRTALLLYDAQLELVKPLSRGLDDAVRLRMVAGIRSPRGSTNDGAALRAAAEQLGVLGEAAGDGRERRRIVILVSDGGSNDEAAAARELRRLRAAGVGVHGIGIGSDEIVRRYAPSSRRVDDPRDIAEAIQRLVESELP
;
A
#
# COMPACT_ATOMS: atom_id res chain seq x y z
N MET A 1 -6.21 38.13 -19.70
CA MET A 1 -7.52 37.45 -19.80
C MET A 1 -7.32 35.96 -20.05
N GLU A 2 -6.67 35.57 -21.14
CA GLU A 2 -6.44 34.16 -21.53
C GLU A 2 -5.87 33.24 -20.42
N ALA A 3 -4.92 33.72 -19.61
CA ALA A 3 -4.29 32.92 -18.55
C ALA A 3 -5.20 32.59 -17.35
N ARG A 4 -6.05 33.55 -16.94
CA ARG A 4 -7.04 33.32 -15.85
C ARG A 4 -8.15 32.39 -16.33
N GLU A 5 -8.60 32.58 -17.57
CA GLU A 5 -9.56 31.72 -18.23
C GLU A 5 -9.03 30.30 -18.40
N GLY A 6 -7.73 30.13 -18.72
CA GLY A 6 -7.07 28.82 -18.80
C GLY A 6 -7.06 28.05 -17.48
N LEU A 7 -6.74 28.72 -16.35
CA LEU A 7 -6.77 28.10 -15.02
C LEU A 7 -8.20 27.79 -14.55
N GLN A 8 -9.16 28.66 -14.87
CA GLN A 8 -10.58 28.41 -14.64
C GLN A 8 -11.08 27.20 -15.45
N ALA A 9 -10.65 27.07 -16.72
CA ALA A 9 -10.96 25.92 -17.57
C ALA A 9 -10.34 24.63 -17.03
N VAL A 10 -9.13 24.69 -16.48
CA VAL A 10 -8.51 23.56 -15.78
C VAL A 10 -9.33 23.20 -14.53
N GLY A 11 -9.74 24.19 -13.73
CA GLY A 11 -10.66 23.98 -12.60
C GLY A 11 -11.94 23.24 -13.00
N ALA A 12 -12.59 23.68 -14.08
CA ALA A 12 -13.76 23.02 -14.64
C ALA A 12 -13.47 21.55 -15.04
N LEU A 13 -12.32 21.30 -15.67
CA LEU A 13 -11.88 19.95 -16.05
C LEU A 13 -11.57 19.05 -14.83
N LEU A 14 -11.16 19.65 -13.71
CA LEU A 14 -10.91 18.97 -12.43
C LEU A 14 -12.15 18.81 -11.56
N GLY A 15 -13.27 19.46 -11.91
CA GLY A 15 -14.47 19.51 -11.09
C GLY A 15 -14.26 20.26 -9.78
N VAL A 16 -13.46 21.33 -9.79
CA VAL A 16 -13.18 22.22 -8.64
C VAL A 16 -13.24 23.67 -9.12
N GLY A 17 -13.90 24.55 -8.36
CA GLY A 17 -13.86 25.98 -8.67
C GLY A 17 -12.43 26.48 -8.51
N VAL A 18 -11.87 27.19 -9.50
CA VAL A 18 -10.53 27.78 -9.37
C VAL A 18 -10.65 29.29 -9.46
N THR A 19 -10.26 29.99 -8.39
CA THR A 19 -10.17 31.43 -8.35
C THR A 19 -8.70 31.85 -8.37
N VAL A 20 -8.33 32.65 -9.37
CA VAL A 20 -6.95 33.06 -9.58
C VAL A 20 -6.72 34.42 -8.90
N ALA A 21 -5.76 34.48 -8.00
CA ALA A 21 -5.32 35.69 -7.33
C ALA A 21 -3.89 36.07 -7.75
N ASP A 22 -3.51 37.33 -7.55
CA ASP A 22 -2.15 37.82 -7.84
C ASP A 22 -1.23 37.78 -6.60
N ASP A 23 -1.75 37.32 -5.46
CA ASP A 23 -0.99 37.12 -4.23
C ASP A 23 -0.19 35.81 -4.22
N GLU A 24 0.51 35.53 -3.11
CA GLU A 24 1.32 34.31 -2.94
C GLU A 24 0.53 33.13 -2.33
N SER A 25 -0.77 33.30 -2.09
CA SER A 25 -1.57 32.33 -1.33
C SER A 25 -2.09 31.20 -2.22
N TRP A 26 -1.92 29.97 -1.74
CA TRP A 26 -2.54 28.78 -2.32
C TRP A 26 -3.39 28.12 -1.25
N GLU A 27 -4.71 28.25 -1.39
CA GLU A 27 -5.65 27.86 -0.34
C GLU A 27 -6.83 27.11 -0.94
N LEU A 28 -7.23 26.04 -0.26
CA LEU A 28 -8.51 25.40 -0.51
C LEU A 28 -9.55 26.05 0.40
N THR A 29 -10.46 26.80 -0.19
CA THR A 29 -11.60 27.39 0.50
C THR A 29 -12.86 26.57 0.24
N LEU A 30 -13.81 26.64 1.17
CA LEU A 30 -15.16 26.17 0.92
C LEU A 30 -16.02 27.37 0.58
N ARG A 31 -16.72 27.32 -0.55
CA ARG A 31 -17.72 28.34 -0.88
C ARG A 31 -18.92 28.21 0.06
N ALA A 32 -19.73 29.26 0.11
CA ALA A 32 -20.95 29.31 0.92
C ALA A 32 -21.96 28.18 0.59
N ASP A 33 -21.86 27.56 -0.60
CA ASP A 33 -22.65 26.41 -1.05
C ASP A 33 -22.00 25.06 -0.72
N ALA A 34 -20.99 25.05 0.17
CA ALA A 34 -20.18 23.90 0.55
C ALA A 34 -19.43 23.25 -0.62
N ARG A 35 -19.25 23.91 -1.78
CA ARG A 35 -18.38 23.40 -2.84
C ARG A 35 -16.92 23.80 -2.60
N PRO A 36 -15.94 22.92 -2.87
CA PRO A 36 -14.54 23.25 -2.73
C PRO A 36 -14.12 24.18 -3.86
N GLU A 37 -13.50 25.29 -3.47
CA GLU A 37 -12.89 26.27 -4.35
C GLU A 37 -11.42 26.38 -4.02
N LEU A 38 -10.59 26.39 -5.05
CA LEU A 38 -9.16 26.54 -4.92
C LEU A 38 -8.76 27.95 -5.31
N ARG A 39 -8.19 28.69 -4.38
CA ARG A 39 -7.53 29.95 -4.62
C ARG A 39 -6.08 29.70 -5.05
N VAL A 40 -5.75 30.14 -6.25
CA VAL A 40 -4.44 29.97 -6.88
C VAL A 40 -3.77 31.35 -6.99
N GLY A 41 -2.80 31.61 -6.10
CA GLY A 41 -2.00 32.82 -6.09
C GLY A 41 -0.82 32.73 -7.06
N LEU A 42 -0.86 33.50 -8.15
CA LEU A 42 0.22 33.55 -9.14
C LEU A 42 1.47 34.31 -8.64
N GLY A 43 1.33 35.10 -7.57
CA GLY A 43 2.44 35.77 -6.90
C GLY A 43 3.48 34.79 -6.36
N TRP A 44 3.07 33.58 -5.95
CA TRP A 44 3.96 32.53 -5.42
C TRP A 44 5.06 32.14 -6.40
N TYR A 45 4.73 32.12 -7.70
CA TYR A 45 5.67 31.82 -8.78
C TYR A 45 6.52 33.03 -9.16
N THR A 46 5.93 34.23 -9.09
CA THR A 46 6.64 35.47 -9.39
C THR A 46 7.76 35.70 -8.36
N ALA A 47 7.48 35.45 -7.07
CA ALA A 47 8.48 35.45 -6.01
C ALA A 47 9.63 34.45 -6.24
N ARG A 48 9.39 33.40 -7.05
CA ARG A 48 10.36 32.38 -7.46
C ARG A 48 10.98 32.64 -8.84
N GLY A 49 10.78 33.85 -9.40
CA GLY A 49 11.42 34.28 -10.64
C GLY A 49 10.75 33.75 -11.92
N HIS A 50 9.53 33.24 -11.85
CA HIS A 50 8.80 32.77 -13.02
C HIS A 50 7.99 33.87 -13.68
N GLY A 51 8.00 33.91 -15.01
CA GLY A 51 7.12 34.79 -15.79
C GLY A 51 5.64 34.38 -15.67
N ARG A 52 4.71 35.27 -16.03
CA ARG A 52 3.27 35.00 -15.93
C ARG A 52 2.82 33.75 -16.68
N GLU A 53 3.37 33.51 -17.87
CA GLU A 53 3.01 32.33 -18.68
C GLU A 53 3.57 31.03 -18.11
N GLU A 54 4.73 31.09 -17.46
CA GLU A 54 5.37 29.95 -16.79
C GLU A 54 4.68 29.62 -15.48
N ALA A 55 4.28 30.65 -14.72
CA ALA A 55 3.47 30.52 -13.51
C ALA A 55 2.16 29.78 -13.80
N VAL A 56 1.48 30.12 -14.89
CA VAL A 56 0.25 29.44 -15.33
C VAL A 56 0.54 27.98 -15.70
N ALA A 57 1.61 27.72 -16.45
CA ALA A 57 2.00 26.37 -16.82
C ALA A 57 2.32 25.50 -15.58
N LEU A 58 3.07 26.03 -14.62
CA LEU A 58 3.39 25.35 -13.36
C LEU A 58 2.14 25.13 -12.50
N ALA A 59 1.24 26.10 -12.42
CA ALA A 59 -0.03 25.95 -11.74
C ALA A 59 -0.86 24.81 -12.34
N VAL A 60 -0.98 24.74 -13.67
CA VAL A 60 -1.64 23.62 -14.34
C VAL A 60 -0.98 22.29 -13.97
N LEU A 61 0.34 22.20 -14.03
CA LEU A 61 1.08 20.98 -13.67
C LEU A 61 0.81 20.56 -12.22
N GLN A 62 0.91 21.48 -11.27
CA GLN A 62 0.77 21.20 -9.84
C GLN A 62 -0.66 20.78 -9.48
N LEU A 63 -1.67 21.37 -10.12
CA LEU A 63 -3.07 20.92 -10.00
C LEU A 63 -3.28 19.52 -10.60
N TRP A 64 -2.58 19.23 -11.70
CA TRP A 64 -2.63 17.93 -12.35
C TRP A 64 -1.95 16.84 -11.52
N GLU A 65 -0.83 17.17 -10.89
CA GLU A 65 -0.06 16.27 -10.02
C GLU A 65 -0.83 15.98 -8.73
N SER A 66 -1.31 17.02 -8.04
CA SER A 66 -1.93 16.90 -6.72
C SER A 66 -3.42 16.55 -6.78
N VAL A 67 -4.25 17.48 -7.25
CA VAL A 67 -5.73 17.37 -7.22
C VAL A 67 -6.20 16.29 -8.20
N ARG A 68 -5.81 16.41 -9.46
CA ARG A 68 -6.21 15.45 -10.50
C ARG A 68 -5.60 14.09 -10.26
N GLY A 69 -4.29 14.06 -9.95
CA GLY A 69 -3.54 12.83 -9.77
C GLY A 69 -4.13 11.99 -8.64
N ALA A 70 -4.46 12.60 -7.50
CA ALA A 70 -5.10 11.91 -6.40
C ALA A 70 -6.53 11.44 -6.73
N ARG A 71 -7.32 12.25 -7.46
CA ARG A 71 -8.69 11.86 -7.88
C ARG A 71 -8.72 10.75 -8.93
N ARG A 72 -7.86 10.83 -9.95
CA ARG A 72 -7.85 9.88 -11.10
C ARG A 72 -7.06 8.61 -10.82
N ALA A 73 -6.06 8.67 -9.94
CA ALA A 73 -5.20 7.54 -9.60
C ALA A 73 -4.91 7.51 -8.08
N PRO A 74 -5.95 7.29 -7.25
CA PRO A 74 -5.81 7.33 -5.80
C PRO A 74 -4.82 6.27 -5.29
N ASP A 75 -4.73 5.13 -5.97
CA ASP A 75 -3.79 4.05 -5.61
C ASP A 75 -2.33 4.47 -5.84
N ARG A 76 -2.04 5.20 -6.93
CA ARG A 76 -0.69 5.77 -7.18
C ARG A 76 -0.32 6.77 -6.09
N ALA A 77 -1.25 7.64 -5.72
CA ALA A 77 -1.03 8.63 -4.67
C ALA A 77 -0.83 7.98 -3.28
N ARG A 78 -1.64 6.97 -2.92
CA ARG A 78 -1.46 6.20 -1.68
C ARG A 78 -0.14 5.45 -1.68
N ARG A 79 0.23 4.82 -2.80
CA ARG A 79 1.50 4.10 -2.93
C ARG A 79 2.69 5.03 -2.78
N ALA A 80 2.69 6.19 -3.45
CA ALA A 80 3.76 7.17 -3.31
C ALA A 80 3.93 7.65 -1.86
N ARG A 81 2.83 7.98 -1.17
CA ARG A 81 2.87 8.35 0.26
C ARG A 81 3.39 7.22 1.14
N SER A 82 2.92 5.99 0.90
CA SER A 82 3.39 4.81 1.64
C SER A 82 4.89 4.56 1.45
N VAL A 83 5.40 4.77 0.23
CA VAL A 83 6.82 4.60 -0.10
C VAL A 83 7.67 5.67 0.61
N VAL A 84 7.25 6.94 0.58
CA VAL A 84 7.95 8.04 1.26
C VAL A 84 7.87 7.90 2.78
N ALA A 85 6.72 7.52 3.34
CA ALA A 85 6.57 7.33 4.77
C ALA A 85 7.44 6.19 5.31
N ALA A 86 7.62 5.12 4.52
CA ALA A 86 8.50 4.01 4.90
C ALA A 86 9.98 4.36 4.70
N ARG A 87 10.29 5.22 3.72
CA ARG A 87 11.64 5.59 3.31
C ARG A 87 11.69 7.08 2.96
N PRO A 88 11.84 7.97 3.97
CA PRO A 88 11.91 9.40 3.75
C PRO A 88 13.07 9.78 2.81
N GLU A 89 14.15 9.01 2.84
CA GLU A 89 15.37 9.27 2.10
C GLU A 89 15.21 9.16 0.57
N ILE A 90 14.09 8.62 0.08
CA ILE A 90 13.77 8.52 -1.37
C ILE A 90 12.69 9.51 -1.81
N GLU A 91 12.21 10.39 -0.92
CA GLU A 91 11.21 11.41 -1.25
C GLU A 91 11.57 12.27 -2.47
N PRO A 92 12.81 12.77 -2.63
CA PRO A 92 13.18 13.56 -3.80
C PRO A 92 12.94 12.81 -5.12
N LEU A 93 13.24 11.51 -5.14
CA LEU A 93 13.04 10.67 -6.32
C LEU A 93 11.55 10.42 -6.58
N VAL A 94 10.77 10.09 -5.54
CA VAL A 94 9.34 9.82 -5.67
C VAL A 94 8.60 11.06 -6.19
N SER A 95 8.87 12.22 -5.61
CA SER A 95 8.30 13.51 -6.02
C SER A 95 8.67 13.87 -7.46
N ALA A 96 9.93 13.64 -7.86
CA ALA A 96 10.35 13.86 -9.24
C ALA A 96 9.64 12.93 -10.24
N VAL A 97 9.46 11.64 -9.91
CA VAL A 97 8.75 10.69 -10.77
C VAL A 97 7.28 11.07 -10.94
N LEU A 98 6.60 11.44 -9.85
CA LEU A 98 5.20 11.90 -9.92
C LEU A 98 5.06 13.14 -10.79
N ARG A 99 5.93 14.13 -10.59
CA ARG A 99 5.96 15.36 -11.40
C ARG A 99 6.22 15.08 -12.87
N LEU A 100 7.16 14.20 -13.21
CA LEU A 100 7.48 13.87 -14.60
C LEU A 100 6.33 13.14 -15.30
N GLN A 101 5.67 12.22 -14.60
CA GLN A 101 4.48 11.54 -15.14
C GLN A 101 3.31 12.52 -15.30
N ALA A 102 3.08 13.40 -14.33
CA ALA A 102 2.06 14.44 -14.42
C ALA A 102 2.35 15.40 -15.58
N ALA A 103 3.60 15.83 -15.74
CA ALA A 103 4.02 16.66 -16.87
C ALA A 103 3.81 15.96 -18.20
N ALA A 104 4.15 14.67 -18.33
CA ALA A 104 3.90 13.92 -19.55
C ALA A 104 2.40 13.78 -19.86
N GLU A 105 1.55 13.62 -18.85
CA GLU A 105 0.08 13.59 -18.98
C GLU A 105 -0.48 14.96 -19.39
N VAL A 106 0.01 16.06 -18.79
CA VAL A 106 -0.35 17.43 -19.18
C VAL A 106 0.05 17.69 -20.63
N LEU A 107 1.28 17.34 -21.02
CA LEU A 107 1.79 17.57 -22.38
C LEU A 107 1.08 16.72 -23.44
N ALA A 108 0.53 15.56 -23.06
CA ALA A 108 -0.32 14.78 -23.94
C ALA A 108 -1.70 15.42 -24.14
N ALA A 109 -2.26 16.04 -23.10
CA ALA A 109 -3.55 16.72 -23.16
C ALA A 109 -3.47 18.14 -23.73
N MET A 110 -2.37 18.85 -23.47
CA MET A 110 -2.14 20.25 -23.80
C MET A 110 -0.72 20.45 -24.39
N PRO A 111 -0.47 19.99 -25.62
CA PRO A 111 0.87 20.06 -26.23
C PRO A 111 1.44 21.48 -26.34
N GLY A 112 0.56 22.49 -26.46
CA GLY A 112 0.95 23.92 -26.56
C GLY A 112 1.62 24.49 -25.30
N LEU A 113 1.52 23.80 -24.15
CA LEU A 113 2.20 24.18 -22.92
C LEU A 113 3.67 23.76 -22.87
N ARG A 114 4.15 22.96 -23.85
CA ARG A 114 5.50 22.36 -23.82
C ARG A 114 6.61 23.36 -23.60
N ALA A 115 6.71 24.41 -24.42
CA ALA A 115 7.80 25.37 -24.31
C ALA A 115 7.83 26.08 -22.94
N ARG A 116 6.65 26.44 -22.44
CA ARG A 116 6.47 27.15 -21.16
C ARG A 116 6.77 26.24 -19.97
N LEU A 117 6.28 25.00 -19.98
CA LEU A 117 6.55 24.02 -18.93
C LEU A 117 8.03 23.65 -18.85
N VAL A 118 8.69 23.47 -19.99
CA VAL A 118 10.14 23.18 -20.04
C VAL A 118 10.92 24.35 -19.45
N ALA A 119 10.69 25.58 -19.92
CA ALA A 119 11.38 26.76 -19.43
C ALA A 119 11.12 27.01 -17.93
N ALA A 120 9.88 26.80 -17.47
CA ALA A 120 9.52 26.97 -16.08
C ALA A 120 10.23 25.96 -15.18
N LEU A 121 10.18 24.67 -15.52
CA LEU A 121 10.80 23.60 -14.73
C LEU A 121 12.33 23.68 -14.77
N GLU A 122 12.92 24.09 -15.89
CA GLU A 122 14.37 24.31 -15.98
C GLU A 122 14.83 25.45 -15.06
N ARG A 123 14.05 26.54 -14.97
CA ARG A 123 14.32 27.64 -14.02
C ARG A 123 14.04 27.26 -12.57
N SER A 124 13.12 26.32 -12.32
CA SER A 124 12.86 25.79 -10.98
C SER A 124 13.94 24.82 -10.49
N LEU A 125 14.99 24.52 -11.27
CA LEU A 125 16.08 23.65 -10.86
C LEU A 125 17.33 24.47 -10.47
N PRO A 126 18.20 23.94 -9.60
CA PRO A 126 19.45 24.60 -9.27
C PRO A 126 20.31 24.86 -10.51
N GLY A 127 20.92 26.04 -10.60
CA GLY A 127 21.86 26.39 -11.65
C GLY A 127 23.17 25.58 -11.55
N ALA A 128 23.76 25.52 -10.36
CA ALA A 128 24.97 24.74 -10.07
C ALA A 128 24.61 23.36 -9.50
N VAL A 129 24.27 22.41 -10.38
CA VAL A 129 23.88 21.05 -9.95
C VAL A 129 25.06 20.32 -9.28
N VAL A 130 26.30 20.61 -9.66
CA VAL A 130 27.50 19.93 -9.14
C VAL A 130 27.72 20.12 -7.63
N GLU A 131 27.18 21.21 -7.06
CA GLU A 131 27.28 21.51 -5.63
C GLU A 131 26.34 20.65 -4.77
N GLN A 132 25.39 19.96 -5.41
CA GLN A 132 24.46 19.07 -4.75
C GLN A 132 25.09 17.68 -4.54
N PRO A 133 24.69 16.92 -3.50
CA PRO A 133 24.98 15.50 -3.37
C PRO A 133 24.62 14.70 -4.63
N ARG A 134 25.38 13.64 -4.93
CA ARG A 134 25.26 12.87 -6.19
C ARG A 134 23.85 12.32 -6.41
N HIS A 135 23.18 11.86 -5.35
CA HIS A 135 21.81 11.36 -5.44
C HIS A 135 20.78 12.47 -5.77
N LEU A 136 21.03 13.73 -5.40
CA LEU A 136 20.20 14.88 -5.80
C LEU A 136 20.56 15.38 -7.20
N GLN A 137 21.83 15.28 -7.60
CA GLN A 137 22.24 15.51 -9.00
C GLN A 137 21.51 14.56 -9.95
N TRP A 138 21.33 13.29 -9.54
CA TRP A 138 20.52 12.33 -10.28
C TRP A 138 19.07 12.79 -10.48
N VAL A 139 18.42 13.27 -9.41
CA VAL A 139 17.05 13.77 -9.47
C VAL A 139 16.94 14.98 -10.40
N ALA A 140 17.86 15.94 -10.30
CA ALA A 140 17.92 17.09 -11.20
C ALA A 140 18.13 16.66 -12.67
N ALA A 141 19.01 15.69 -12.91
CA ALA A 141 19.27 15.16 -14.25
C ALA A 141 18.04 14.45 -14.85
N LEU A 142 17.27 13.71 -14.03
CA LEU A 142 16.02 13.08 -14.45
C LEU A 142 14.96 14.13 -14.84
N LEU A 143 14.81 15.18 -14.03
CA LEU A 143 13.85 16.25 -14.29
C LEU A 143 14.14 16.95 -15.62
N ARG A 144 15.42 17.29 -15.88
CA ARG A 144 15.83 17.88 -17.16
C ARG A 144 15.60 16.93 -18.34
N SER A 145 15.96 15.66 -18.19
CA SER A 145 15.89 14.67 -19.27
C SER A 145 14.45 14.29 -19.64
N GLY A 146 13.58 14.06 -18.66
CA GLY A 146 12.21 13.58 -18.91
C GLY A 146 11.28 14.60 -19.58
N LEU A 147 11.64 15.89 -19.57
CA LEU A 147 10.86 16.98 -20.16
C LEU A 147 11.26 17.30 -21.61
N GLY A 148 12.35 16.70 -22.11
CA GLY A 148 12.89 17.00 -23.43
C GLY A 148 13.66 18.32 -23.50
N ALA A 149 14.09 18.87 -22.35
CA ALA A 149 15.11 19.91 -22.31
C ALA A 149 16.43 19.28 -22.79
N GLY A 150 16.74 19.47 -24.05
CA GLY A 150 17.96 18.97 -24.65
C GLY A 150 19.17 19.64 -24.02
N GLY A 151 19.86 18.91 -23.14
CA GLY A 151 21.30 19.07 -22.95
C GLY A 151 21.78 20.23 -22.06
N ALA A 152 21.31 20.34 -20.83
CA ALA A 152 22.17 20.90 -19.78
C ALA A 152 23.23 19.85 -19.40
N GLY A 153 24.48 20.19 -19.72
CA GLY A 153 25.76 19.49 -19.55
C GLY A 153 25.79 18.13 -18.87
N ALA A 154 26.06 17.07 -19.65
CA ALA A 154 26.75 15.89 -19.11
C ALA A 154 28.12 16.24 -18.47
N ALA A 155 28.61 17.47 -18.69
CA ALA A 155 29.82 18.06 -18.12
C ALA A 155 29.63 18.70 -16.73
N GLU A 156 28.40 18.84 -16.21
CA GLU A 156 28.11 19.46 -14.89
C GLU A 156 27.76 18.43 -13.81
N LEU A 157 27.75 17.14 -14.15
CA LEU A 157 27.40 16.06 -13.23
C LEU A 157 28.66 15.37 -12.73
N ASP A 158 28.64 14.89 -11.50
CA ASP A 158 29.65 13.99 -10.98
C ASP A 158 29.79 12.75 -11.90
N PRO A 159 31.04 12.27 -12.17
CA PRO A 159 31.29 11.13 -13.05
C PRO A 159 30.44 9.89 -12.73
N ALA A 160 30.17 9.61 -11.46
CA ALA A 160 29.33 8.48 -11.03
C ALA A 160 27.88 8.66 -11.48
N VAL A 161 27.33 9.87 -11.38
CA VAL A 161 25.97 10.20 -11.83
C VAL A 161 25.89 10.08 -13.35
N ALA A 162 26.92 10.55 -14.06
CA ALA A 162 27.01 10.44 -15.51
C ALA A 162 27.12 8.99 -15.99
N GLU A 163 27.77 8.11 -15.22
CA GLU A 163 27.84 6.67 -15.50
C GLU A 163 26.50 5.98 -15.30
N GLU A 164 25.82 6.22 -14.18
CA GLU A 164 24.47 5.68 -13.92
C GLU A 164 23.48 6.10 -15.01
N ARG A 165 23.57 7.35 -15.47
CA ARG A 165 22.73 7.85 -16.58
C ARG A 165 23.00 7.10 -17.88
N ARG A 166 24.27 6.84 -18.19
CA ARG A 166 24.67 6.05 -19.37
C ARG A 166 24.18 4.60 -19.24
N ALA A 167 24.27 4.00 -18.05
CA ALA A 167 23.79 2.65 -17.80
C ALA A 167 22.27 2.51 -18.03
N VAL A 168 21.48 3.46 -17.51
CA VAL A 168 20.02 3.49 -17.74
C VAL A 168 19.69 3.68 -19.21
N GLN A 169 20.42 4.56 -19.92
CA GLN A 169 20.23 4.75 -21.36
C GLN A 169 20.61 3.50 -22.18
N ALA A 170 21.64 2.77 -21.77
CA ALA A 170 22.10 1.56 -22.44
C ALA A 170 21.06 0.42 -22.43
N LEU A 171 20.17 0.36 -21.42
CA LEU A 171 19.05 -0.59 -21.36
C LEU A 171 18.08 -0.46 -22.55
N GLY A 172 18.08 0.70 -23.22
CA GLY A 172 17.29 0.97 -24.42
C GLY A 172 17.88 0.39 -25.71
N ALA A 173 19.11 -0.12 -25.67
CA ALA A 173 19.88 -0.63 -26.80
C ALA A 173 19.89 0.33 -28.02
N GLY A 174 19.80 1.64 -27.78
CA GLY A 174 19.72 2.68 -28.82
C GLY A 174 18.42 2.70 -29.65
N ARG A 175 17.45 1.82 -29.37
CA ARG A 175 16.19 1.70 -30.13
C ARG A 175 15.00 2.36 -29.44
N VAL A 176 15.02 2.43 -28.12
CA VAL A 176 13.93 2.97 -27.30
C VAL A 176 14.53 3.75 -26.14
N ASP A 177 14.05 4.97 -25.89
CA ASP A 177 14.40 5.73 -24.69
C ASP A 177 13.71 5.10 -23.45
N PRO A 178 14.47 4.48 -22.52
CA PRO A 178 13.90 3.80 -21.35
C PRO A 178 13.17 4.75 -20.40
N LEU A 179 13.66 5.99 -20.26
CA LEU A 179 13.03 7.01 -19.43
C LEU A 179 11.68 7.41 -20.02
N ARG A 180 11.64 7.69 -21.32
CA ARG A 180 10.39 8.00 -22.01
C ARG A 180 9.37 6.87 -21.90
N ARG A 181 9.81 5.61 -21.92
CA ARG A 181 8.93 4.43 -21.81
C ARG A 181 8.24 4.31 -20.44
N VAL A 182 8.89 4.72 -19.36
CA VAL A 182 8.33 4.64 -18.00
C VAL A 182 7.67 5.95 -17.55
N LEU A 183 7.99 7.07 -18.18
CA LEU A 183 7.44 8.39 -17.83
C LEU A 183 6.24 8.79 -18.70
N ALA A 184 6.21 8.41 -19.98
CA ALA A 184 5.14 8.82 -20.90
C ALA A 184 3.79 8.16 -20.55
N PRO A 185 2.65 8.84 -20.83
CA PRO A 185 1.35 8.23 -20.70
C PRO A 185 1.20 7.02 -21.64
N ASP A 186 0.71 5.91 -21.08
CA ASP A 186 0.47 4.66 -21.79
C ASP A 186 -0.98 4.23 -21.53
N PRO A 187 -1.85 4.21 -22.56
CA PRO A 187 -3.26 3.82 -22.41
C PRO A 187 -3.43 2.33 -22.11
N GLY A 188 -2.42 1.49 -22.37
CA GLY A 188 -2.44 0.06 -22.08
C GLY A 188 -2.00 -0.31 -20.67
N ARG A 189 -1.64 0.67 -19.82
CA ARG A 189 -1.12 0.43 -18.46
C ARG A 189 -1.73 1.36 -17.44
N ARG A 190 -2.00 0.83 -16.24
CA ARG A 190 -2.55 1.63 -15.14
C ARG A 190 -1.50 2.64 -14.63
N PRO A 191 -1.92 3.80 -14.10
CA PRO A 191 -0.99 4.79 -13.53
C PRO A 191 -0.10 4.24 -12.41
N LEU A 192 -0.62 3.35 -11.56
CA LEU A 192 0.14 2.69 -10.49
C LEU A 192 1.27 1.81 -11.07
N GLU A 193 0.96 0.94 -12.02
CA GLU A 193 1.97 0.07 -12.66
C GLU A 193 3.07 0.89 -13.34
N ARG A 194 2.70 2.02 -13.95
CA ARG A 194 3.67 2.92 -14.57
C ARG A 194 4.59 3.55 -13.53
N PHE A 195 4.04 3.99 -12.40
CA PHE A 195 4.79 4.51 -11.26
C PHE A 195 5.75 3.47 -10.68
N GLU A 196 5.29 2.24 -10.44
CA GLU A 196 6.14 1.17 -9.91
C GLU A 196 7.25 0.76 -10.89
N ARG A 197 6.98 0.75 -12.19
CA ARG A 197 8.01 0.52 -13.22
C ARG A 197 9.04 1.65 -13.28
N ALA A 198 8.61 2.89 -13.08
CA ALA A 198 9.52 4.03 -13.01
C ALA A 198 10.43 3.91 -11.78
N LEU A 199 9.88 3.57 -10.60
CA LEU A 199 10.69 3.31 -9.42
C LEU A 199 11.63 2.11 -9.60
N ALA A 200 11.16 1.00 -10.16
CA ALA A 200 12.01 -0.17 -10.42
C ALA A 200 13.21 0.14 -11.33
N LEU A 201 13.07 1.11 -12.24
CA LEU A 201 14.16 1.55 -13.11
C LEU A 201 15.09 2.57 -12.42
N LEU A 202 14.53 3.50 -11.65
CA LEU A 202 15.21 4.73 -11.21
C LEU A 202 15.68 4.70 -9.75
N LEU A 203 15.14 3.80 -8.93
CA LEU A 203 15.52 3.64 -7.53
C LEU A 203 16.91 3.00 -7.36
N PRO A 204 17.27 1.91 -8.06
CA PRO A 204 18.60 1.31 -7.91
C PRO A 204 19.79 2.26 -8.15
N PRO A 205 19.82 3.11 -9.21
CA PRO A 205 20.91 4.08 -9.38
C PRO A 205 20.89 5.15 -8.29
N TYR A 206 19.72 5.59 -7.84
CA TYR A 206 19.59 6.56 -6.75
C TYR A 206 20.18 6.02 -5.44
N GLU A 207 19.88 4.77 -5.07
CA GLU A 207 20.39 4.13 -3.85
C GLU A 207 21.91 3.95 -3.87
N ARG A 208 22.49 3.61 -5.03
CA ARG A 208 23.95 3.51 -5.16
C ARG A 208 24.63 4.87 -4.98
N LEU A 209 24.08 5.92 -5.57
CA LEU A 209 24.61 7.27 -5.43
C LEU A 209 24.45 7.80 -3.99
N LEU A 210 23.31 7.48 -3.36
CA LEU A 210 23.04 7.75 -1.94
C LEU A 210 24.07 7.06 -1.04
N ALA A 211 24.36 5.78 -1.28
CA ALA A 211 25.37 5.04 -0.54
C ALA A 211 26.79 5.62 -0.74
N LEU A 212 27.12 6.06 -1.96
CA LEU A 212 28.40 6.72 -2.25
C LEU A 212 28.53 8.07 -1.53
N ASP A 213 27.44 8.85 -1.46
CA ASP A 213 27.40 10.11 -0.72
C ASP A 213 27.58 9.86 0.80
N ALA A 214 26.95 8.80 1.33
CA ALA A 214 27.10 8.39 2.73
C ALA A 214 28.54 7.90 3.05
N GLN A 215 29.15 7.14 2.15
CA GLN A 215 30.54 6.68 2.27
C GLN A 215 31.54 7.85 2.21
N GLY A 216 31.35 8.80 1.30
CA GLY A 216 32.20 9.98 1.16
C GLY A 216 32.22 10.88 2.40
N ARG A 217 31.20 10.79 3.26
CA ARG A 217 31.08 11.52 4.53
C ARG A 217 31.35 10.67 5.78
N GLY A 218 31.82 9.41 5.63
CA GLY A 218 32.25 8.55 6.74
C GLY A 218 31.17 7.71 7.43
N LEU A 219 29.99 7.56 6.83
CA LEU A 219 28.85 6.79 7.39
C LEU A 219 28.78 5.34 6.89
N GLY A 220 29.83 4.83 6.24
CA GLY A 220 29.75 3.67 5.33
C GLY A 220 30.49 2.37 5.71
N GLU A 221 30.86 2.13 6.97
CA GLU A 221 31.45 0.83 7.36
C GLU A 221 30.49 -0.04 8.19
N ALA A 222 29.97 -1.11 7.59
CA ALA A 222 29.54 -2.28 8.35
C ALA A 222 30.80 -3.10 8.72
N PRO A 223 30.91 -3.65 9.94
CA PRO A 223 32.11 -4.39 10.33
C PRO A 223 32.12 -5.76 9.66
N ASP A 224 33.07 -5.97 8.74
CA ASP A 224 33.48 -7.30 8.30
C ASP A 224 34.31 -7.98 9.41
N GLY A 225 34.08 -9.29 9.58
CA GLY A 225 34.35 -10.05 10.78
C GLY A 225 35.80 -10.17 11.27
N ALA A 226 35.92 -10.44 12.57
CA ALA A 226 37.08 -11.07 13.18
C ALA A 226 36.64 -12.12 14.21
N ALA A 227 37.06 -13.34 13.89
CA ALA A 227 37.13 -14.61 14.61
C ALA A 227 36.89 -14.68 16.13
N ALA A 228 36.36 -15.84 16.50
CA ALA A 228 36.28 -16.44 17.82
C ALA A 228 37.56 -16.33 18.65
N GLN A 229 37.38 -15.98 19.93
CA GLN A 229 38.13 -16.55 21.03
C GLN A 229 37.20 -16.67 22.26
N GLU A 230 37.00 -17.92 22.68
CA GLU A 230 36.35 -18.32 23.92
C GLU A 230 37.19 -17.83 25.12
N HIS A 231 36.55 -17.27 26.14
CA HIS A 231 36.89 -17.57 27.54
C HIS A 231 35.69 -17.36 28.47
N GLU A 232 35.53 -18.33 29.35
CA GLU A 232 34.47 -18.55 30.33
C GLU A 232 34.50 -17.60 31.53
N GLY A 233 33.34 -17.54 32.22
CA GLY A 233 33.21 -17.21 33.65
C GLY A 233 33.05 -15.71 33.92
N GLY A 234 32.19 -15.24 34.81
CA GLY A 234 31.38 -15.83 35.86
C GLY A 234 30.71 -14.68 36.64
N ALA A 235 29.84 -15.04 37.57
CA ALA A 235 28.84 -14.21 38.23
C ALA A 235 29.31 -13.01 39.09
N ALA A 236 28.30 -12.19 39.45
CA ALA A 236 28.05 -11.55 40.75
C ALA A 236 28.54 -10.11 41.01
N THR A 237 27.54 -9.23 41.18
CA THR A 237 27.27 -8.26 42.26
C THR A 237 28.37 -7.39 42.90
N ASP A 238 27.90 -6.20 43.29
CA ASP A 238 28.32 -5.31 44.39
C ASP A 238 29.36 -4.20 44.13
N ASP A 239 28.81 -2.98 44.09
CA ASP A 239 28.97 -1.92 45.10
C ASP A 239 30.35 -1.34 45.49
N LEU A 240 30.30 0.00 45.64
CA LEU A 240 31.05 0.85 46.58
C LEU A 240 32.50 1.30 46.26
N ALA A 241 32.55 2.52 45.70
CA ALA A 241 32.95 3.77 46.38
C ALA A 241 34.43 4.12 46.70
N VAL A 242 34.62 5.46 46.82
CA VAL A 242 35.62 6.23 47.61
C VAL A 242 36.95 6.54 46.88
N ALA A 243 37.53 7.76 46.87
CA ALA A 243 37.15 9.13 47.25
C ALA A 243 38.24 10.13 46.82
N GLY A 244 37.93 11.42 47.00
CA GLY A 244 38.87 12.53 47.19
C GLY A 244 38.14 13.86 46.96
N ALA A 245 37.38 14.41 47.92
CA ALA A 245 37.82 15.35 48.96
C ALA A 245 38.58 16.57 48.39
N GLY A 246 38.22 17.84 48.59
CA GLY A 246 37.18 18.48 49.40
C GLY A 246 37.43 19.99 49.46
N ALA A 247 36.49 20.72 50.10
CA ALA A 247 36.48 22.14 50.49
C ALA A 247 36.36 23.17 49.33
N GLY A 248 35.41 24.11 49.31
CA GLY A 248 34.68 24.81 50.36
C GLY A 248 35.07 26.29 50.31
N ALA A 249 34.26 27.16 49.70
CA ALA A 249 33.51 28.27 50.32
C ALA A 249 33.73 29.50 49.39
N GLU A 250 32.88 30.51 49.20
CA GLU A 250 31.56 30.87 49.71
C GLU A 250 30.99 31.96 48.76
N ALA A 251 29.65 31.95 48.65
CA ALA A 251 28.69 33.06 48.57
C ALA A 251 28.94 34.34 47.73
N GLY A 252 27.89 34.75 47.00
CA GLY A 252 27.70 36.15 46.57
C GLY A 252 26.82 36.32 45.33
N THR A 253 25.50 36.18 45.48
CA THR A 253 24.49 36.70 44.55
C THR A 253 24.43 38.23 44.63
N GLU A 254 24.42 38.92 43.49
CA GLU A 254 23.51 40.04 43.19
C GLU A 254 23.62 40.47 41.70
N ASP A 255 22.44 40.67 41.11
CA ASP A 255 22.04 41.13 39.76
C ASP A 255 22.31 42.66 39.61
N PRO A 256 21.87 43.44 38.58
CA PRO A 256 21.42 43.17 37.19
C PRO A 256 22.04 44.10 36.10
N GLY A 257 21.84 43.70 34.84
CA GLY A 257 21.37 44.53 33.71
C GLY A 257 22.21 45.70 33.15
N ALA A 258 22.47 45.69 31.84
CA ALA A 258 22.14 46.79 30.90
C ALA A 258 22.71 46.54 29.48
N GLU A 259 21.76 46.48 28.53
CA GLU A 259 21.71 47.13 27.20
C GLU A 259 22.89 47.18 26.20
N ALA A 260 22.51 46.75 24.99
CA ALA A 260 22.70 47.39 23.68
C ALA A 260 24.09 47.47 23.03
N GLY A 261 24.16 46.97 21.79
CA GLY A 261 25.27 47.21 20.86
C GLY A 261 25.08 46.47 19.54
N GLU A 262 24.54 47.16 18.55
CA GLU A 262 24.21 46.71 17.19
C GLU A 262 25.43 46.78 16.23
N ALA A 263 25.36 46.00 15.13
CA ALA A 263 26.00 46.18 13.81
C ALA A 263 27.29 45.40 13.40
N ALA A 264 27.03 44.34 12.59
CA ALA A 264 27.57 44.08 11.23
C ALA A 264 28.92 43.31 10.99
N PRO A 265 29.05 42.56 9.86
CA PRO A 265 29.91 41.37 9.64
C PRO A 265 31.04 41.63 8.60
N PRO A 266 31.63 40.64 7.87
CA PRO A 266 32.10 39.28 8.18
C PRO A 266 33.63 39.14 7.96
N GLY A 267 34.24 38.06 8.45
CA GLY A 267 35.64 37.73 8.12
C GLY A 267 35.89 36.23 8.22
N ALA A 268 36.11 35.61 7.06
CA ALA A 268 36.53 34.23 6.92
C ALA A 268 37.95 34.03 7.49
N ASP A 269 38.19 32.91 8.17
CA ASP A 269 39.30 32.01 7.82
C ASP A 269 39.27 30.71 8.65
N ASP A 270 39.19 29.61 7.90
CA ASP A 270 39.97 28.37 8.05
C ASP A 270 40.06 27.67 9.41
N ALA A 271 39.03 26.87 9.72
CA ALA A 271 39.18 25.69 10.57
C ALA A 271 39.67 24.49 9.74
N ARG A 272 40.99 24.36 9.58
CA ARG A 272 41.62 23.06 9.25
C ARG A 272 41.50 22.14 10.45
N ALA A 273 40.43 21.34 10.51
CA ALA A 273 40.30 20.26 11.47
C ALA A 273 41.26 19.12 11.11
N ARG A 274 42.10 18.78 12.09
CA ARG A 274 43.09 17.70 12.02
C ARG A 274 42.39 16.35 11.92
N SER A 275 42.97 15.49 11.11
CA SER A 275 42.68 14.08 10.96
C SER A 275 42.80 13.33 12.30
N GLY A 276 41.75 12.58 12.66
CA GLY A 276 41.86 11.48 13.62
C GLY A 276 41.01 11.64 14.87
N GLU A 277 39.69 11.49 14.73
CA GLU A 277 38.86 10.86 15.76
C GLU A 277 37.50 10.49 15.14
N VAL A 278 37.33 9.21 14.81
CA VAL A 278 36.08 8.66 14.26
C VAL A 278 35.14 8.40 15.44
N ARG A 279 34.30 9.40 15.76
CA ARG A 279 33.01 9.17 16.42
C ARG A 279 31.92 9.31 15.36
N ARG A 280 31.14 8.26 15.15
CA ARG A 280 29.86 8.35 14.44
C ARG A 280 28.94 9.26 15.25
N THR A 281 28.88 10.54 14.90
CA THR A 281 27.92 11.46 15.51
C THR A 281 26.57 11.38 14.77
N PRO A 282 25.44 11.40 15.49
CA PRO A 282 24.08 11.52 14.93
C PRO A 282 23.88 12.73 14.01
N GLU A 283 24.78 13.71 14.09
CA GLU A 283 24.78 14.96 13.32
C GLU A 283 24.89 14.72 11.80
N GLY A 284 25.55 13.64 11.36
CA GLY A 284 25.75 13.36 9.93
C GLY A 284 24.49 12.91 9.19
N SER A 285 23.60 12.15 9.84
CA SER A 285 22.33 11.72 9.26
C SER A 285 21.31 12.84 9.21
N ASP A 286 21.30 13.71 10.21
CA ASP A 286 20.37 14.85 10.31
C ASP A 286 20.65 15.89 9.23
N LEU A 287 21.93 16.10 8.89
CA LEU A 287 22.34 16.97 7.77
C LEU A 287 21.85 16.45 6.42
N PHE A 288 21.85 15.13 6.22
CA PHE A 288 21.39 14.53 4.97
C PHE A 288 19.87 14.68 4.80
N ALA A 289 19.12 14.44 5.87
CA ALA A 289 17.68 14.67 5.89
C ALA A 289 17.35 16.16 5.68
N ALA A 290 18.13 17.08 6.26
CA ALA A 290 17.97 18.52 6.07
C ALA A 290 18.28 18.97 4.63
N GLU A 291 19.34 18.45 4.01
CA GLU A 291 19.69 18.72 2.60
C GLU A 291 18.58 18.23 1.65
N GLN A 292 18.05 17.03 1.89
CA GLN A 292 16.95 16.47 1.10
C GLN A 292 15.64 17.25 1.28
N ALA A 293 15.26 17.55 2.53
CA ALA A 293 14.08 18.36 2.83
C ALA A 293 14.21 19.77 2.23
N GLY A 294 15.42 20.36 2.29
CA GLY A 294 15.75 21.62 1.64
C GLY A 294 15.59 21.56 0.12
N PHE A 295 16.10 20.51 -0.53
CA PHE A 295 15.94 20.30 -1.98
C PHE A 295 14.47 20.12 -2.38
N VAL A 296 13.72 19.31 -1.63
CA VAL A 296 12.28 19.11 -1.87
C VAL A 296 11.55 20.43 -1.71
N SER A 297 11.77 21.17 -0.63
CA SER A 297 11.13 22.47 -0.38
C SER A 297 11.51 23.54 -1.41
N ALA A 298 12.77 23.56 -1.87
CA ALA A 298 13.24 24.58 -2.80
C ALA A 298 12.80 24.31 -4.25
N TYR A 299 12.84 23.06 -4.69
CA TYR A 299 12.75 22.71 -6.12
C TYR A 299 11.58 21.77 -6.45
N LEU A 300 11.16 20.93 -5.50
CA LEU A 300 10.07 19.96 -5.69
C LEU A 300 8.79 20.31 -4.94
N ALA A 301 8.74 21.46 -4.28
CA ALA A 301 7.57 21.87 -3.54
C ALA A 301 6.37 22.01 -4.47
N THR A 302 5.25 21.45 -4.02
CA THR A 302 3.93 21.74 -4.56
C THR A 302 3.27 22.67 -3.55
N PRO A 303 2.78 23.86 -3.96
CA PRO A 303 2.25 24.88 -3.06
C PRO A 303 1.00 24.43 -2.30
N LEU A 304 0.31 23.38 -2.80
CA LEU A 304 -0.63 22.61 -2.02
C LEU A 304 0.09 21.39 -1.44
N PRO A 305 0.03 21.16 -0.12
CA PRO A 305 0.56 19.92 0.42
C PRO A 305 -0.18 18.77 -0.26
N ALA A 306 0.54 17.71 -0.64
CA ALA A 306 -0.03 16.42 -1.04
C ALA A 306 -0.74 15.69 0.13
N GLY A 307 -1.28 16.46 1.08
CA GLY A 307 -1.91 16.05 2.31
C GLY A 307 -3.37 15.66 2.09
N GLY A 308 -3.79 14.64 2.84
CA GLY A 308 -5.13 14.06 2.81
C GLY A 308 -6.26 15.06 2.95
N ALA A 309 -6.06 16.23 3.57
CA ALA A 309 -7.10 17.23 3.79
C ALA A 309 -7.85 17.69 2.53
N LEU A 310 -7.15 17.84 1.39
CA LEU A 310 -7.79 18.27 0.14
C LEU A 310 -8.63 17.14 -0.47
N VAL A 311 -8.13 15.89 -0.40
CA VAL A 311 -8.86 14.70 -0.85
C VAL A 311 -10.01 14.38 0.09
N GLU A 312 -9.83 14.48 1.40
CA GLU A 312 -10.88 14.29 2.41
C GLU A 312 -11.98 15.36 2.29
N ALA A 313 -11.62 16.62 2.05
CA ALA A 313 -12.58 17.69 1.79
C ALA A 313 -13.29 17.51 0.43
N LEU A 314 -12.58 17.13 -0.63
CA LEU A 314 -13.15 16.91 -1.98
C LEU A 314 -13.94 15.60 -2.12
N VAL A 315 -13.64 14.59 -1.30
CA VAL A 315 -14.36 13.30 -1.22
C VAL A 315 -15.58 13.44 -0.29
N GLY A 316 -15.53 14.33 0.70
CA GLY A 316 -16.67 14.62 1.58
C GLY A 316 -17.84 15.36 0.93
N LEU A 317 -17.70 15.83 -0.31
CA LEU A 317 -18.64 16.75 -0.96
C LEU A 317 -19.22 16.25 -2.30
N ASP A 318 -18.99 15.00 -2.68
CA ASP A 318 -19.56 14.40 -3.90
C ASP A 318 -20.46 13.17 -3.59
N PRO A 319 -21.60 13.36 -2.89
CA PRO A 319 -22.57 12.27 -2.67
C PRO A 319 -23.40 11.97 -3.93
N GLU A 320 -23.40 12.84 -4.96
CA GLU A 320 -24.24 12.64 -6.16
C GLU A 320 -23.55 11.85 -7.27
N SER A 321 -22.21 11.88 -7.39
CA SER A 321 -21.51 11.02 -8.36
C SER A 321 -21.34 9.56 -7.88
N GLU A 322 -21.64 9.27 -6.61
CA GLU A 322 -21.62 7.91 -6.05
C GLU A 322 -22.97 7.19 -6.09
N ALA A 323 -24.04 7.86 -6.49
CA ALA A 323 -25.40 7.32 -6.52
C ALA A 323 -25.65 6.21 -7.57
N SER A 324 -24.61 5.68 -8.23
CA SER A 324 -24.71 4.51 -9.11
C SER A 324 -23.85 3.31 -8.68
N ARG A 325 -23.30 3.30 -7.46
CA ARG A 325 -22.72 2.08 -6.88
C ARG A 325 -23.11 1.98 -5.40
N PRO A 326 -23.67 0.84 -4.94
CA PRO A 326 -24.17 0.75 -3.58
C PRO A 326 -23.00 0.68 -2.60
N ARG A 327 -22.70 1.80 -1.93
CA ARG A 327 -21.91 1.83 -0.70
C ARG A 327 -22.83 1.59 0.47
N ARG A 328 -22.53 0.55 1.26
CA ARG A 328 -23.15 0.30 2.57
C ARG A 328 -22.32 1.00 3.64
N GLU A 329 -23.05 1.53 4.61
CA GLU A 329 -22.70 2.51 5.62
C GLU A 329 -21.59 2.04 6.58
N ASP A 330 -20.52 2.83 6.69
CA ASP A 330 -19.62 2.79 7.85
C ASP A 330 -20.06 3.88 8.84
N ALA A 331 -20.53 3.40 10.00
CA ALA A 331 -20.89 4.24 11.13
C ALA A 331 -19.63 4.86 11.74
N ARG A 332 -19.64 6.20 11.83
CA ARG A 332 -18.75 6.98 12.69
C ARG A 332 -19.14 6.75 14.15
N ASP A 333 -18.16 6.50 15.02
CA ASP A 333 -17.67 7.48 16.02
C ASP A 333 -16.79 6.79 17.09
N THR A 334 -15.95 7.63 17.71
CA THR A 334 -15.19 7.51 18.97
C THR A 334 -13.70 7.18 18.89
N GLY A 335 -12.89 8.15 19.33
CA GLY A 335 -11.55 7.88 19.86
C GLY A 335 -10.42 8.81 19.42
N ARG A 336 -10.55 10.14 19.55
CA ARG A 336 -9.37 11.02 19.61
C ARG A 336 -8.58 10.71 20.88
N GLY A 337 -7.37 10.17 20.71
CA GLY A 337 -6.34 10.14 21.76
C GLY A 337 -5.45 8.90 21.70
N ALA A 338 -4.26 9.02 21.07
CA ALA A 338 -3.00 8.29 21.38
C ALA A 338 -2.02 8.34 20.19
N GLY A 339 -1.54 9.54 19.83
CA GLY A 339 -0.69 9.78 18.65
C GLY A 339 0.79 9.38 18.77
N VAL A 340 1.16 8.46 19.67
CA VAL A 340 2.56 8.01 19.81
C VAL A 340 2.69 6.48 19.90
N GLY A 341 1.63 5.77 20.32
CA GLY A 341 1.63 4.29 20.37
C GLY A 341 1.09 3.60 19.12
N GLY A 342 0.27 4.29 18.33
CA GLY A 342 -0.39 3.72 17.14
C GLY A 342 0.58 3.42 16.00
N ASP A 343 1.53 4.32 15.73
CA ASP A 343 2.49 4.16 14.63
C ASP A 343 3.46 3.00 14.90
N THR A 344 3.89 2.82 16.15
CA THR A 344 4.72 1.68 16.57
C THR A 344 3.96 0.37 16.43
N ALA A 345 2.71 0.30 16.88
CA ALA A 345 1.90 -0.92 16.76
C ALA A 345 1.63 -1.32 15.29
N VAL A 346 1.41 -0.33 14.41
CA VAL A 346 1.29 -0.56 12.95
C VAL A 346 2.61 -1.08 12.37
N SER A 347 3.74 -0.48 12.76
CA SER A 347 5.07 -0.90 12.30
C SER A 347 5.40 -2.32 12.76
N ASP A 348 5.16 -2.64 14.03
CA ASP A 348 5.40 -3.97 14.61
C ASP A 348 4.55 -5.04 13.92
N TYR A 349 3.28 -4.73 13.65
CA TYR A 349 2.41 -5.62 12.88
C TYR A 349 2.95 -5.89 11.47
N ARG A 350 3.40 -4.84 10.76
CA ARG A 350 3.95 -4.98 9.40
C ARG A 350 5.27 -5.73 9.37
N MET A 351 6.13 -5.49 10.35
CA MET A 351 7.39 -6.24 10.52
C MET A 351 7.08 -7.73 10.75
N ARG A 352 6.14 -8.03 11.65
CA ARG A 352 5.72 -9.41 11.90
C ARG A 352 5.08 -10.06 10.69
N ALA A 353 4.26 -9.32 9.93
CA ALA A 353 3.70 -9.80 8.67
C ALA A 353 4.77 -10.09 7.62
N ALA A 354 5.83 -9.29 7.56
CA ALA A 354 6.97 -9.54 6.67
C ALA A 354 7.74 -10.82 7.05
N GLU A 355 7.93 -11.07 8.35
CA GLU A 355 8.54 -12.32 8.83
C GLU A 355 7.68 -13.55 8.49
N LEU A 356 6.36 -13.41 8.57
CA LEU A 356 5.40 -14.47 8.29
C LEU A 356 5.00 -14.56 6.80
N ALA A 357 5.61 -13.75 5.93
CA ALA A 357 5.28 -13.70 4.50
C ALA A 357 5.29 -15.09 3.81
N PRO A 358 6.25 -16.00 4.09
CA PRO A 358 6.21 -17.33 3.49
C PRO A 358 4.96 -18.15 3.85
N ALA A 359 4.44 -18.00 5.07
CA ALA A 359 3.21 -18.67 5.50
C ALA A 359 1.96 -18.02 4.88
N ILE A 360 1.96 -16.70 4.77
CA ILE A 360 0.89 -15.93 4.10
C ILE A 360 0.77 -16.35 2.63
N GLU A 361 1.89 -16.42 1.92
CA GLU A 361 1.89 -16.79 0.50
C GLU A 361 1.45 -18.24 0.29
N ARG A 362 1.89 -19.20 1.12
CA ARG A 362 1.41 -20.59 1.04
C ARG A 362 -0.11 -20.71 1.19
N MET A 363 -0.70 -19.98 2.14
CA MET A 363 -2.15 -19.94 2.29
C MET A 363 -2.84 -19.29 1.06
N ARG A 364 -2.22 -18.25 0.50
CA ARG A 364 -2.72 -17.54 -0.69
C ARG A 364 -2.62 -18.38 -1.97
N GLU A 365 -1.66 -19.29 -2.06
CA GLU A 365 -1.53 -20.25 -3.18
C GLU A 365 -2.76 -21.15 -3.30
N VAL A 366 -3.39 -21.53 -2.19
CA VAL A 366 -4.65 -22.31 -2.18
C VAL A 366 -5.72 -21.58 -2.98
N TRP A 367 -5.92 -20.29 -2.70
CA TRP A 367 -6.86 -19.46 -3.44
C TRP A 367 -6.44 -19.20 -4.88
N SER A 368 -5.13 -19.05 -5.13
CA SER A 368 -4.60 -18.90 -6.48
C SER A 368 -4.95 -20.11 -7.35
N SER A 369 -4.91 -21.33 -6.79
CA SER A 369 -5.31 -22.55 -7.50
C SER A 369 -6.80 -22.56 -7.86
N VAL A 370 -7.67 -22.13 -6.93
CA VAL A 370 -9.12 -22.00 -7.14
C VAL A 370 -9.43 -20.95 -8.22
N ILE A 371 -8.77 -19.79 -8.17
CA ILE A 371 -8.89 -18.73 -9.17
C ILE A 371 -8.44 -19.25 -10.54
N ALA A 372 -7.29 -19.93 -10.62
CA ALA A 372 -6.78 -20.49 -11.86
C ALA A 372 -7.74 -21.52 -12.48
N GLU A 373 -8.37 -22.38 -11.66
CA GLU A 373 -9.39 -23.32 -12.14
C GLU A 373 -10.59 -22.58 -12.74
N ARG A 374 -11.04 -21.49 -12.11
CA ARG A 374 -12.20 -20.69 -12.55
C ARG A 374 -11.90 -19.89 -13.81
N VAL A 375 -10.67 -19.40 -13.97
CA VAL A 375 -10.20 -18.70 -15.16
C VAL A 375 -10.00 -19.67 -16.34
N ALA A 376 -9.72 -20.95 -16.07
CA ALA A 376 -9.37 -21.93 -17.10
C ALA A 376 -10.46 -22.04 -18.18
N ARG A 377 -10.10 -21.68 -19.42
CA ARG A 377 -10.96 -21.80 -20.59
C ARG A 377 -10.77 -23.17 -21.23
N VAL A 378 -11.86 -23.89 -21.44
CA VAL A 378 -11.86 -25.16 -22.18
C VAL A 378 -12.06 -24.87 -23.66
N ARG A 379 -11.21 -25.46 -24.51
CA ARG A 379 -11.40 -25.44 -25.96
C ARG A 379 -12.59 -26.36 -26.30
N THR A 380 -13.62 -25.79 -26.91
CA THR A 380 -14.82 -26.52 -27.35
C THR A 380 -15.08 -26.23 -28.82
N MET A 381 -15.74 -27.13 -29.53
CA MET A 381 -16.27 -26.78 -30.84
C MET A 381 -17.47 -25.83 -30.69
N GLY A 382 -17.58 -24.86 -31.60
CA GLY A 382 -18.76 -24.02 -31.75
C GLY A 382 -20.01 -24.86 -31.98
N ARG A 383 -21.19 -24.30 -31.71
CA ARG A 383 -22.49 -24.96 -31.94
C ARG A 383 -23.22 -24.41 -33.17
N ARG A 384 -22.64 -23.43 -33.86
CA ARG A 384 -23.21 -22.81 -35.06
C ARG A 384 -22.28 -23.10 -36.22
N ALA A 385 -22.86 -23.58 -37.31
CA ALA A 385 -22.17 -23.71 -38.57
C ALA A 385 -21.78 -22.34 -39.10
N ALA A 386 -20.59 -22.26 -39.65
CA ALA A 386 -19.97 -21.09 -40.23
C ALA A 386 -19.42 -21.44 -41.62
N PRO A 387 -19.21 -20.44 -42.49
CA PRO A 387 -18.69 -20.67 -43.85
C PRO A 387 -17.29 -21.28 -43.89
N GLU A 388 -16.51 -21.07 -42.82
CA GLU A 388 -15.15 -21.56 -42.65
C GLU A 388 -14.95 -22.00 -41.20
N GLY A 389 -14.23 -23.09 -40.95
CA GLY A 389 -13.98 -23.60 -39.61
C GLY A 389 -13.11 -24.86 -39.60
N ASP A 390 -12.89 -25.41 -38.41
CA ASP A 390 -11.91 -26.46 -38.15
C ASP A 390 -12.46 -27.88 -38.36
N ALA A 391 -13.77 -28.05 -38.26
CA ALA A 391 -14.44 -29.33 -38.48
C ALA A 391 -15.78 -29.13 -39.20
N LEU A 392 -16.26 -30.12 -39.93
CA LEU A 392 -17.58 -30.08 -40.55
C LEU A 392 -18.67 -30.30 -39.50
N ASP A 393 -19.78 -29.57 -39.60
CA ASP A 393 -21.00 -29.82 -38.83
C ASP A 393 -21.89 -30.83 -39.58
N PRO A 394 -22.03 -32.08 -39.08
CA PRO A 394 -22.84 -33.09 -39.75
C PRO A 394 -24.31 -32.68 -39.91
N GLN A 395 -24.82 -31.84 -39.00
CA GLN A 395 -26.21 -31.40 -39.00
C GLN A 395 -26.48 -30.29 -40.03
N ALA A 396 -25.45 -29.51 -40.40
CA ALA A 396 -25.58 -28.41 -41.36
C ALA A 396 -25.28 -28.83 -42.82
N LEU A 397 -24.74 -30.04 -43.03
CA LEU A 397 -24.32 -30.51 -44.36
C LEU A 397 -25.45 -30.52 -45.39
N ALA A 398 -26.65 -30.96 -45.03
CA ALA A 398 -27.78 -31.03 -45.96
C ALA A 398 -28.18 -29.64 -46.48
N VAL A 399 -28.20 -28.65 -45.60
CA VAL A 399 -28.48 -27.25 -45.93
C VAL A 399 -27.33 -26.65 -46.73
N ALA A 400 -26.08 -26.92 -46.34
CA ALA A 400 -24.92 -26.42 -47.05
C ALA A 400 -24.82 -26.94 -48.49
N VAL A 401 -25.22 -28.18 -48.76
CA VAL A 401 -25.29 -28.75 -50.12
C VAL A 401 -26.41 -28.08 -50.94
N ALA A 402 -27.56 -27.81 -50.31
CA ALA A 402 -28.65 -27.09 -50.97
C ALA A 402 -28.23 -25.65 -51.35
N ASP A 403 -27.57 -24.94 -50.42
CA ASP A 403 -27.05 -23.58 -50.64
C ASP A 403 -25.96 -23.55 -51.72
N ALA A 404 -25.06 -24.53 -51.73
CA ALA A 404 -24.06 -24.66 -52.79
C ALA A 404 -24.69 -24.85 -54.17
N ARG A 405 -25.76 -25.67 -54.27
CA ARG A 405 -26.52 -25.87 -55.51
C ARG A 405 -27.31 -24.61 -55.92
N ALA A 406 -27.72 -23.80 -54.95
CA ALA A 406 -28.35 -22.50 -55.18
C ALA A 406 -27.35 -21.38 -55.56
N GLY A 407 -26.05 -21.69 -55.66
CA GLY A 407 -25.02 -20.74 -56.07
C GLY A 407 -24.41 -19.92 -54.93
N VAL A 408 -24.66 -20.27 -53.67
CA VAL A 408 -23.99 -19.64 -52.53
C VAL A 408 -22.55 -20.10 -52.49
N GLN A 409 -21.62 -19.16 -52.69
CA GLN A 409 -20.18 -19.41 -52.80
C GLN A 409 -19.55 -20.01 -51.53
N ARG A 410 -20.10 -19.70 -50.35
CA ARG A 410 -19.56 -20.12 -49.05
C ARG A 410 -20.67 -20.51 -48.08
N PRO A 411 -21.26 -21.70 -48.24
CA PRO A 411 -22.32 -22.17 -47.36
C PRO A 411 -21.78 -22.48 -45.96
N ALA A 412 -22.60 -22.26 -44.94
CA ALA A 412 -22.22 -22.49 -43.55
C ALA A 412 -22.20 -24.00 -43.22
N ALA A 413 -21.03 -24.63 -43.35
CA ALA A 413 -20.86 -26.07 -43.16
C ALA A 413 -19.90 -26.45 -42.02
N PHE A 414 -19.18 -25.49 -41.44
CA PHE A 414 -18.06 -25.77 -40.54
C PHE A 414 -18.29 -25.24 -39.11
N LEU A 415 -17.82 -25.98 -38.11
CA LEU A 415 -17.71 -25.55 -36.72
C LEU A 415 -16.34 -24.93 -36.49
N ARG A 416 -16.31 -23.75 -35.84
CA ARG A 416 -15.07 -23.10 -35.38
C ARG A 416 -14.75 -23.51 -33.96
N ARG A 417 -13.47 -23.72 -33.63
CA ARG A 417 -13.03 -23.84 -32.23
C ARG A 417 -13.33 -22.55 -31.49
N GLY A 418 -14.06 -22.66 -30.38
CA GLY A 418 -14.35 -21.58 -29.47
C GLY A 418 -13.86 -21.92 -28.07
N THR A 419 -13.42 -20.93 -27.32
CA THR A 419 -13.14 -21.10 -25.90
C THR A 419 -14.42 -20.87 -25.10
N ARG A 420 -14.76 -21.79 -24.21
CA ARG A 420 -15.81 -21.58 -23.21
C ARG A 420 -15.20 -21.62 -21.80
N PRO A 421 -15.68 -20.80 -20.87
CA PRO A 421 -15.30 -20.93 -19.47
C PRO A 421 -15.70 -22.32 -18.95
N ARG A 422 -14.82 -22.95 -18.17
CA ARG A 422 -15.11 -24.23 -17.54
C ARG A 422 -16.27 -24.02 -16.55
N ARG A 423 -17.41 -24.69 -16.77
CA ARG A 423 -18.51 -24.67 -15.79
C ARG A 423 -18.11 -25.53 -14.58
N THR A 424 -17.77 -24.89 -13.48
CA THR A 424 -17.57 -25.53 -12.18
C THR A 424 -18.92 -25.65 -11.46
N ARG A 425 -19.23 -26.82 -10.88
CA ARG A 425 -20.50 -27.09 -10.18
C ARG A 425 -20.52 -26.69 -8.69
N ARG A 426 -19.48 -26.00 -8.20
CA ARG A 426 -19.27 -25.78 -6.75
C ARG A 426 -19.50 -24.33 -6.37
N ALA A 427 -20.08 -24.09 -5.19
CA ALA A 427 -20.24 -22.77 -4.59
C ALA A 427 -18.90 -22.01 -4.62
N GLY A 428 -18.89 -20.82 -5.20
CA GLY A 428 -17.68 -20.00 -5.32
C GLY A 428 -17.46 -19.05 -4.13
N SER A 429 -18.53 -18.70 -3.44
CA SER A 429 -18.51 -17.75 -2.33
C SER A 429 -18.36 -18.47 -0.98
N THR A 430 -17.50 -17.95 -0.09
CA THR A 430 -17.19 -18.55 1.21
C THR A 430 -17.26 -17.51 2.33
N ASP A 431 -17.97 -17.85 3.42
CA ASP A 431 -18.07 -17.06 4.63
C ASP A 431 -17.29 -17.76 5.76
N TYR A 432 -16.29 -17.07 6.32
CA TYR A 432 -15.49 -17.54 7.44
C TYR A 432 -15.89 -16.85 8.74
N ALA A 433 -16.04 -17.60 9.83
CA ALA A 433 -16.07 -17.08 11.19
C ALA A 433 -14.85 -17.63 11.95
N LEU A 434 -13.93 -16.74 12.32
CA LEU A 434 -12.76 -17.09 13.12
C LEU A 434 -13.03 -16.75 14.59
N LEU A 435 -12.97 -17.77 15.44
CA LEU A 435 -13.17 -17.69 16.88
C LEU A 435 -11.83 -17.99 17.55
N VAL A 436 -11.25 -17.00 18.22
CA VAL A 436 -10.00 -17.19 18.95
C VAL A 436 -10.25 -17.05 20.43
N ASP A 437 -9.87 -18.09 21.17
CA ASP A 437 -9.88 -18.12 22.62
C ASP A 437 -8.82 -17.14 23.14
N ARG A 438 -9.20 -16.30 24.10
CA ARG A 438 -8.29 -15.45 24.86
C ARG A 438 -8.43 -15.67 26.36
N SER A 439 -8.89 -16.84 26.79
CA SER A 439 -8.98 -17.22 28.19
C SER A 439 -7.61 -17.19 28.88
N ALA A 440 -7.59 -17.20 30.22
CA ALA A 440 -6.36 -17.11 30.98
C ALA A 440 -5.35 -18.26 30.72
N SER A 441 -5.76 -19.38 30.14
CA SER A 441 -4.86 -20.48 29.76
C SER A 441 -4.02 -20.15 28.51
N MET A 442 -4.52 -19.25 27.64
CA MET A 442 -3.88 -18.81 26.40
C MET A 442 -2.70 -17.84 26.60
N GLN A 443 -1.90 -17.95 27.66
CA GLN A 443 -0.83 -17.00 27.99
C GLN A 443 0.51 -17.28 27.30
N GLY A 444 1.29 -16.21 27.10
CA GLY A 444 2.66 -16.29 26.59
C GLY A 444 2.76 -16.83 25.17
N ARG A 445 3.53 -17.90 24.99
CA ARG A 445 3.84 -18.45 23.65
C ARG A 445 2.60 -18.93 22.88
N VAL A 446 1.54 -19.32 23.58
CA VAL A 446 0.30 -19.80 22.97
C VAL A 446 -0.49 -18.64 22.36
N ALA A 447 -0.66 -17.53 23.09
CA ALA A 447 -1.27 -16.30 22.56
C ALA A 447 -0.48 -15.74 21.37
N GLU A 448 0.85 -15.67 21.46
CA GLU A 448 1.67 -15.15 20.36
C GLU A 448 1.50 -15.98 19.08
N ALA A 449 1.51 -17.30 19.19
CA ALA A 449 1.34 -18.16 18.03
C ALA A 449 -0.10 -18.14 17.48
N ALA A 450 -1.12 -18.02 18.34
CA ALA A 450 -2.49 -17.82 17.90
C ALA A 450 -2.66 -16.46 17.19
N ALA A 451 -1.98 -15.41 17.66
CA ALA A 451 -1.96 -14.10 17.03
C ALA A 451 -1.25 -14.13 15.68
N ASP A 452 -0.10 -14.82 15.57
CA ASP A 452 0.61 -15.03 14.31
C ASP A 452 -0.24 -15.82 13.30
N ALA A 453 -0.93 -16.87 13.75
CA ALA A 453 -1.80 -17.65 12.88
C ALA A 453 -3.03 -16.84 12.41
N ALA A 454 -3.62 -16.03 13.29
CA ALA A 454 -4.68 -15.11 12.91
C ALA A 454 -4.17 -14.07 11.90
N LEU A 455 -2.97 -13.51 12.11
CA LEU A 455 -2.33 -12.60 11.16
C LEU A 455 -2.15 -13.26 9.79
N VAL A 456 -1.56 -14.46 9.75
CA VAL A 456 -1.35 -15.21 8.51
C VAL A 456 -2.66 -15.42 7.76
N MET A 457 -3.71 -15.87 8.46
CA MET A 457 -5.02 -16.10 7.86
C MET A 457 -5.64 -14.81 7.32
N LEU A 458 -5.59 -13.73 8.09
CA LEU A 458 -6.16 -12.43 7.73
C LEU A 458 -5.47 -11.82 6.51
N GLU A 459 -4.15 -11.82 6.48
CA GLU A 459 -3.37 -11.30 5.36
C GLU A 459 -3.54 -12.15 4.10
N ALA A 460 -3.58 -13.48 4.25
CA ALA A 460 -3.80 -14.37 3.12
C ALA A 460 -5.20 -14.20 2.51
N LEU A 461 -6.25 -14.08 3.33
CA LEU A 461 -7.62 -13.86 2.84
C LEU A 461 -7.76 -12.46 2.20
N ALA A 462 -7.17 -11.42 2.79
CA ALA A 462 -7.14 -10.09 2.19
C ALA A 462 -6.31 -10.04 0.89
N GLY A 463 -5.27 -10.87 0.79
CA GLY A 463 -4.54 -11.12 -0.46
C GLY A 463 -5.40 -11.82 -1.51
N ALA A 464 -6.11 -12.87 -1.13
CA ALA A 464 -6.99 -13.62 -2.01
C ALA A 464 -8.16 -12.77 -2.56
N GLU A 465 -8.76 -11.89 -1.74
CA GLU A 465 -9.77 -10.93 -2.22
C GLU A 465 -9.22 -10.02 -3.32
N ARG A 466 -7.98 -9.54 -3.16
CA ARG A 466 -7.29 -8.72 -4.18
C ARG A 466 -7.00 -9.53 -5.45
N ASP A 467 -6.65 -10.80 -5.32
CA ASP A 467 -6.37 -11.68 -6.46
C ASP A 467 -7.62 -12.03 -7.25
N ILE A 468 -8.74 -12.27 -6.57
CA ILE A 468 -10.04 -12.47 -7.20
C ILE A 468 -10.39 -11.23 -8.04
N ALA A 469 -10.32 -10.04 -7.45
CA ALA A 469 -10.60 -8.78 -8.15
C ALA A 469 -9.64 -8.58 -9.34
N HIS A 470 -8.34 -8.84 -9.15
CA HIS A 470 -7.35 -8.73 -10.23
C HIS A 470 -7.64 -9.71 -11.38
N ALA A 471 -8.02 -10.96 -11.07
CA ALA A 471 -8.34 -11.97 -12.06
C ALA A 471 -9.62 -11.65 -12.83
N GLU A 472 -10.66 -11.15 -12.16
CA GLU A 472 -11.90 -10.68 -12.78
C GLU A 472 -11.62 -9.54 -13.77
N GLU A 473 -10.87 -8.53 -13.34
CA GLU A 473 -10.49 -7.39 -14.17
C GLU A 473 -9.62 -7.80 -15.36
N ARG A 474 -8.63 -8.68 -15.14
CA ARG A 474 -7.70 -9.13 -16.17
C ARG A 474 -8.38 -9.97 -17.25
N HIS A 475 -9.33 -10.82 -16.86
CA HIS A 475 -9.98 -11.75 -17.77
C HIS A 475 -11.34 -11.27 -18.29
N GLY A 476 -11.87 -10.17 -17.73
CA GLY A 476 -13.17 -9.61 -18.09
C GLY A 476 -14.31 -10.60 -17.82
N ILE A 477 -14.22 -11.36 -16.72
CA ILE A 477 -15.19 -12.36 -16.29
C ILE A 477 -15.55 -12.11 -14.82
N GLU A 478 -16.77 -12.48 -14.44
CA GLU A 478 -17.13 -12.61 -13.02
C GLU A 478 -16.80 -14.04 -12.59
N LEU A 479 -16.02 -14.19 -11.53
CA LEU A 479 -15.59 -15.51 -11.05
C LEU A 479 -16.64 -16.16 -10.12
N ASP A 480 -17.66 -15.40 -9.71
CA ASP A 480 -18.63 -15.76 -8.67
C ASP A 480 -17.96 -16.20 -7.35
N LEU A 481 -16.74 -15.70 -7.12
CA LEU A 481 -15.98 -15.91 -5.90
C LEU A 481 -16.18 -14.69 -4.99
N ASP A 482 -16.49 -14.96 -3.73
CA ASP A 482 -16.63 -13.92 -2.72
C ASP A 482 -16.17 -14.45 -1.38
N ILE A 483 -15.37 -13.68 -0.66
CA ILE A 483 -14.86 -14.04 0.66
C ILE A 483 -15.40 -13.03 1.65
N ARG A 484 -16.00 -13.52 2.74
CA ARG A 484 -16.40 -12.69 3.89
C ARG A 484 -15.83 -13.28 5.16
N THR A 485 -15.41 -12.43 6.08
CA THR A 485 -14.83 -12.86 7.36
C THR A 485 -15.52 -12.17 8.52
N ALA A 486 -15.88 -12.94 9.54
CA ALA A 486 -16.29 -12.47 10.87
C ALA A 486 -15.20 -12.86 11.87
N LEU A 487 -14.83 -11.93 12.74
CA LEU A 487 -13.74 -12.11 13.70
C LEU A 487 -14.28 -11.94 15.12
N LEU A 488 -14.14 -13.00 15.93
CA LEU A 488 -14.66 -13.06 17.29
C LEU A 488 -13.54 -13.47 18.25
N LEU A 489 -13.38 -12.70 19.32
CA LEU A 489 -12.57 -13.06 20.47
C LEU A 489 -13.50 -13.48 21.58
N TYR A 490 -13.17 -14.56 22.30
CA TYR A 490 -14.00 -15.01 23.40
C TYR A 490 -13.18 -15.36 24.63
N ASP A 491 -13.73 -14.98 25.78
CA ASP A 491 -13.33 -15.41 27.11
C ASP A 491 -14.61 -15.78 27.89
N ALA A 492 -14.85 -15.17 29.06
CA ALA A 492 -16.13 -15.21 29.75
C ALA A 492 -17.20 -14.41 28.98
N GLN A 493 -16.76 -13.37 28.26
CA GLN A 493 -17.54 -12.50 27.40
C GLN A 493 -17.09 -12.64 25.95
N LEU A 494 -18.03 -12.40 25.05
CA LEU A 494 -17.78 -12.37 23.61
C LEU A 494 -17.46 -10.95 23.17
N GLU A 495 -16.40 -10.80 22.38
CA GLU A 495 -16.08 -9.57 21.67
C GLU A 495 -16.12 -9.81 20.17
N LEU A 496 -17.08 -9.16 19.50
CA LEU A 496 -17.15 -9.12 18.04
C LEU A 496 -16.19 -8.03 17.54
N VAL A 497 -15.01 -8.46 17.06
CA VAL A 497 -13.99 -7.55 16.53
C VAL A 497 -14.39 -7.04 15.14
N LYS A 498 -14.99 -7.91 14.34
CA LYS A 498 -15.47 -7.59 12.99
C LYS A 498 -16.74 -8.39 12.67
N PRO A 499 -17.86 -7.73 12.29
CA PRO A 499 -19.04 -8.43 11.77
C PRO A 499 -18.74 -9.11 10.42
N LEU A 500 -19.60 -10.05 10.00
CA LEU A 500 -19.41 -10.73 8.72
C LEU A 500 -19.49 -9.77 7.53
N SER A 501 -18.35 -9.35 7.00
CA SER A 501 -18.25 -8.45 5.87
C SER A 501 -17.01 -8.74 5.01
N ARG A 502 -16.95 -8.11 3.84
CA ARG A 502 -15.75 -8.10 2.97
C ARG A 502 -14.72 -7.12 3.52
N GLY A 503 -13.47 -7.27 3.08
CA GLY A 503 -12.42 -6.33 3.38
C GLY A 503 -11.96 -6.40 4.83
N LEU A 504 -10.80 -5.81 5.09
CA LEU A 504 -10.18 -5.82 6.41
C LEU A 504 -9.38 -4.54 6.57
N ASP A 505 -9.67 -3.81 7.66
CA ASP A 505 -9.03 -2.54 7.98
C ASP A 505 -7.86 -2.72 8.95
N ASP A 506 -6.88 -1.83 8.88
CA ASP A 506 -5.69 -1.89 9.73
C ASP A 506 -6.05 -1.80 11.22
N ALA A 507 -7.06 -1.01 11.57
CA ALA A 507 -7.56 -0.93 12.94
C ALA A 507 -8.16 -2.27 13.43
N VAL A 508 -8.81 -3.02 12.55
CA VAL A 508 -9.39 -4.34 12.87
C VAL A 508 -8.28 -5.39 13.02
N ARG A 509 -7.26 -5.36 12.15
CA ARG A 509 -6.06 -6.22 12.25
C ARG A 509 -5.37 -6.05 13.59
N LEU A 510 -5.06 -4.80 13.95
CA LEU A 510 -4.39 -4.45 15.19
C LEU A 510 -5.22 -4.83 16.41
N ARG A 511 -6.53 -4.55 16.38
CA ARG A 511 -7.45 -4.91 17.46
C ARG A 511 -7.51 -6.42 17.67
N MET A 512 -7.58 -7.20 16.59
CA MET A 512 -7.60 -8.65 16.67
C MET A 512 -6.31 -9.18 17.30
N VAL A 513 -5.14 -8.78 16.80
CA VAL A 513 -3.85 -9.25 17.32
C VAL A 513 -3.63 -8.81 18.77
N ALA A 514 -3.92 -7.54 19.10
CA ALA A 514 -3.78 -7.03 20.46
C ALA A 514 -4.73 -7.73 21.44
N GLY A 515 -5.95 -8.05 20.99
CA GLY A 515 -6.95 -8.75 21.78
C GLY A 515 -6.58 -10.21 22.09
N ILE A 516 -5.94 -10.91 21.15
CA ILE A 516 -5.39 -12.26 21.38
C ILE A 516 -4.21 -12.22 22.38
N ARG A 517 -3.35 -11.19 22.25
CA ARG A 517 -2.20 -10.95 23.15
C ARG A 517 -2.57 -10.47 24.54
N SER A 518 -3.85 -10.31 24.84
CA SER A 518 -4.35 -9.88 26.16
C SER A 518 -5.25 -10.95 26.80
N PRO A 519 -4.70 -12.14 27.17
CA PRO A 519 -5.52 -13.24 27.67
C PRO A 519 -6.09 -12.93 29.05
N ARG A 520 -7.36 -13.27 29.28
CA ARG A 520 -8.11 -13.03 30.51
C ARG A 520 -9.34 -13.91 30.60
N GLY A 521 -9.87 -14.09 31.81
CA GLY A 521 -11.17 -14.72 32.03
C GLY A 521 -11.19 -16.24 31.81
N SER A 522 -12.41 -16.79 31.72
CA SER A 522 -12.71 -18.23 31.54
C SER A 522 -13.14 -18.53 30.10
N THR A 523 -13.51 -19.77 29.76
CA THR A 523 -13.77 -20.18 28.34
C THR A 523 -15.25 -20.42 28.07
N ASN A 524 -15.93 -19.51 27.36
CA ASN A 524 -17.34 -19.63 26.97
C ASN A 524 -17.51 -19.88 25.45
N ASP A 525 -17.12 -21.08 25.01
CA ASP A 525 -17.22 -21.53 23.61
C ASP A 525 -18.66 -21.65 23.10
N GLY A 526 -19.62 -22.00 23.97
CA GLY A 526 -21.04 -22.06 23.63
C GLY A 526 -21.62 -20.71 23.16
N ALA A 527 -21.31 -19.62 23.86
CA ALA A 527 -21.73 -18.28 23.45
C ALA A 527 -21.05 -17.84 22.14
N ALA A 528 -19.77 -18.19 21.97
CA ALA A 528 -19.02 -17.87 20.77
C ALA A 528 -19.58 -18.60 19.53
N LEU A 529 -19.92 -19.89 19.64
CA LEU A 529 -20.57 -20.65 18.56
C LEU A 529 -21.95 -20.10 18.19
N ARG A 530 -22.74 -19.68 19.19
CA ARG A 530 -24.04 -19.06 18.94
C ARG A 530 -23.88 -17.75 18.15
N ALA A 531 -22.95 -16.89 18.55
CA ALA A 531 -22.70 -15.65 17.83
C ALA A 531 -22.16 -15.88 16.42
N ALA A 532 -21.33 -16.91 16.22
CA ALA A 532 -20.94 -17.31 14.87
C ALA A 532 -22.15 -17.75 14.03
N ALA A 533 -23.09 -18.48 14.62
CA ALA A 533 -24.35 -18.83 13.96
C ALA A 533 -25.20 -17.60 13.60
N GLU A 534 -25.24 -16.57 14.45
CA GLU A 534 -25.90 -15.30 14.18
C GLU A 534 -25.24 -14.56 13.01
N GLN A 535 -23.90 -14.43 13.04
CA GLN A 535 -23.14 -13.79 11.96
C GLN A 535 -23.30 -14.50 10.61
N LEU A 536 -23.38 -15.84 10.62
CA LEU A 536 -23.58 -16.66 9.43
C LEU A 536 -25.04 -16.71 8.95
N GLY A 537 -25.96 -16.03 9.64
CA GLY A 537 -27.38 -15.98 9.29
C GLY A 537 -28.11 -17.31 9.50
N VAL A 538 -27.63 -18.16 10.41
CA VAL A 538 -28.22 -19.48 10.72
C VAL A 538 -29.37 -19.34 11.73
N LEU A 539 -29.39 -18.28 12.54
CA LEU A 539 -30.41 -18.06 13.58
C LEU A 539 -31.57 -17.12 13.19
N GLY A 540 -31.63 -16.63 11.94
CA GLY A 540 -32.68 -15.73 11.45
C GLY A 540 -33.11 -16.01 10.00
N GLU A 541 -34.13 -15.30 9.50
CA GLU A 541 -34.48 -15.35 8.07
C GLU A 541 -33.32 -14.76 7.27
N ALA A 542 -32.58 -15.61 6.57
CA ALA A 542 -31.45 -15.16 5.77
C ALA A 542 -31.95 -14.19 4.68
N ALA A 543 -31.58 -12.91 4.78
CA ALA A 543 -31.57 -11.99 3.65
C ALA A 543 -30.46 -12.48 2.68
N GLY A 544 -30.75 -13.56 1.96
CA GLY A 544 -29.83 -14.16 1.02
C GLY A 544 -29.62 -13.23 -0.16
N ASP A 545 -28.37 -12.99 -0.53
CA ASP A 545 -28.00 -12.26 -1.73
C ASP A 545 -28.15 -13.10 -3.02
N GLY A 546 -28.87 -14.23 -2.93
CA GLY A 546 -29.10 -15.18 -4.03
C GLY A 546 -27.89 -16.05 -4.38
N ARG A 547 -26.75 -15.91 -3.68
CA ARG A 547 -25.53 -16.70 -3.96
C ARG A 547 -25.44 -17.94 -3.07
N GLU A 548 -25.07 -19.07 -3.66
CA GLU A 548 -24.71 -20.28 -2.92
C GLU A 548 -23.35 -20.05 -2.22
N ARG A 549 -23.36 -20.07 -0.89
CA ARG A 549 -22.20 -19.75 -0.05
C ARG A 549 -21.82 -20.92 0.83
N ARG A 550 -20.54 -21.28 0.85
CA ARG A 550 -19.98 -22.20 1.84
C ARG A 550 -19.74 -21.44 3.14
N ARG A 551 -20.10 -22.01 4.28
CA ARG A 551 -19.96 -21.38 5.59
C ARG A 551 -19.01 -22.21 6.44
N ILE A 552 -17.96 -21.59 6.96
CA ILE A 552 -16.90 -22.26 7.69
C ILE A 552 -16.66 -21.52 9.02
N VAL A 553 -16.62 -22.26 10.11
CA VAL A 553 -16.31 -21.79 11.46
C VAL A 553 -15.00 -22.43 11.88
N ILE A 554 -14.01 -21.61 12.24
CA ILE A 554 -12.70 -22.06 12.73
C ILE A 554 -12.55 -21.57 14.15
N LEU A 555 -12.36 -22.49 15.08
CA LEU A 555 -12.16 -22.21 16.50
C LEU A 555 -10.73 -22.58 16.91
N VAL A 556 -10.03 -21.68 17.58
CA VAL A 556 -8.69 -21.89 18.14
C VAL A 556 -8.80 -21.79 19.66
N SER A 557 -8.39 -22.83 20.39
CA SER A 557 -8.41 -22.89 21.86
C SER A 557 -7.40 -23.93 22.38
N ASP A 558 -6.90 -23.77 23.59
CA ASP A 558 -6.02 -24.73 24.26
C ASP A 558 -6.75 -25.78 25.12
N GLY A 559 -8.07 -25.63 25.29
CA GLY A 559 -8.93 -26.60 26.00
C GLY A 559 -9.79 -25.94 27.08
N GLY A 560 -10.72 -26.72 27.64
CA GLY A 560 -11.69 -26.22 28.62
C GLY A 560 -12.93 -25.57 27.99
N SER A 561 -14.08 -25.83 28.59
CA SER A 561 -15.33 -25.11 28.34
C SER A 561 -16.07 -24.99 29.67
N ASN A 562 -16.63 -23.81 29.93
CA ASN A 562 -17.47 -23.61 31.11
C ASN A 562 -18.84 -24.29 30.99
N ASP A 563 -19.30 -24.56 29.76
CA ASP A 563 -20.60 -25.17 29.46
C ASP A 563 -20.54 -26.02 28.18
N GLU A 564 -19.99 -27.23 28.33
CA GLU A 564 -19.87 -28.20 27.23
C GLU A 564 -21.22 -28.56 26.61
N ALA A 565 -22.30 -28.55 27.40
CA ALA A 565 -23.63 -28.88 26.93
C ALA A 565 -24.17 -27.79 25.99
N ALA A 566 -23.92 -26.51 26.30
CA ALA A 566 -24.24 -25.41 25.40
C ALA A 566 -23.42 -25.46 24.11
N ALA A 567 -22.10 -25.67 24.21
CA ALA A 567 -21.24 -25.81 23.05
C ALA A 567 -21.70 -26.95 22.12
N ALA A 568 -22.03 -28.11 22.68
CA ALA A 568 -22.52 -29.25 21.91
C ALA A 568 -23.87 -28.98 21.22
N ARG A 569 -24.78 -28.22 21.85
CA ARG A 569 -26.06 -27.83 21.23
C ARG A 569 -25.83 -26.93 20.01
N GLU A 570 -25.02 -25.89 20.15
CA GLU A 570 -24.75 -24.93 19.07
C GLU A 570 -23.93 -25.57 17.94
N LEU A 571 -22.96 -26.44 18.27
CA LEU A 571 -22.22 -27.21 17.29
C LEU A 571 -23.13 -28.09 16.43
N ARG A 572 -24.06 -28.83 17.06
CA ARG A 572 -25.04 -29.65 16.31
C ARG A 572 -25.93 -28.79 15.41
N ARG A 573 -26.33 -27.61 15.88
CA ARG A 573 -27.15 -26.68 15.09
C ARG A 573 -26.42 -26.17 13.85
N LEU A 574 -25.18 -25.70 14.01
CA LEU A 574 -24.34 -25.24 12.89
C LEU A 574 -24.15 -26.34 11.84
N ARG A 575 -23.85 -27.57 12.27
CA ARG A 575 -23.68 -28.72 11.38
C ARG A 575 -24.97 -29.10 10.66
N ALA A 576 -26.11 -29.08 11.35
CA ALA A 576 -27.41 -29.32 10.74
C ALA A 576 -27.76 -28.27 9.67
N ALA A 577 -27.24 -27.05 9.80
CA ALA A 577 -27.36 -25.98 8.80
C ALA A 577 -26.31 -26.06 7.67
N GLY A 578 -25.51 -27.13 7.61
CA GLY A 578 -24.48 -27.33 6.58
C GLY A 578 -23.22 -26.50 6.76
N VAL A 579 -22.97 -25.94 7.95
CA VAL A 579 -21.75 -25.19 8.26
C VAL A 579 -20.61 -26.14 8.62
N GLY A 580 -19.44 -25.97 7.99
CA GLY A 580 -18.21 -26.67 8.36
C GLY A 580 -17.63 -26.08 9.64
N VAL A 581 -17.68 -26.81 10.76
CA VAL A 581 -17.16 -26.33 12.06
C VAL A 581 -15.92 -27.11 12.44
N HIS A 582 -14.82 -26.39 12.60
CA HIS A 582 -13.50 -26.94 12.82
C HIS A 582 -12.87 -26.38 14.10
N GLY A 583 -12.34 -27.26 14.94
CA GLY A 583 -11.61 -26.89 16.15
C GLY A 583 -10.12 -27.19 16.03
N ILE A 584 -9.28 -26.23 16.39
CA ILE A 584 -7.84 -26.36 16.53
C ILE A 584 -7.53 -26.33 18.02
N GLY A 585 -7.19 -27.51 18.55
CA GLY A 585 -6.81 -27.71 19.95
C GLY A 585 -5.31 -27.57 20.14
N ILE A 586 -4.88 -26.70 21.05
CA ILE A 586 -3.46 -26.49 21.37
C ILE A 586 -3.09 -27.35 22.58
N GLY A 587 -2.23 -28.35 22.41
CA GLY A 587 -1.73 -29.21 23.50
C GLY A 587 -2.78 -30.10 24.18
N SER A 588 -4.06 -30.04 23.81
CA SER A 588 -5.16 -30.81 24.39
C SER A 588 -6.01 -31.54 23.34
N ASP A 589 -6.35 -32.79 23.64
CA ASP A 589 -7.29 -33.60 22.84
C ASP A 589 -8.76 -33.25 23.10
N GLU A 590 -9.05 -32.37 24.07
CA GLU A 590 -10.42 -32.04 24.46
C GLU A 590 -11.19 -31.36 23.32
N ILE A 591 -10.57 -30.38 22.66
CA ILE A 591 -11.11 -29.74 21.46
C ILE A 591 -11.25 -30.74 20.31
N VAL A 592 -10.29 -31.66 20.16
CA VAL A 592 -10.36 -32.69 19.12
C VAL A 592 -11.58 -33.58 19.32
N ARG A 593 -11.81 -34.06 20.55
CA ARG A 593 -12.98 -34.88 20.88
C ARG A 593 -14.29 -34.12 20.72
N ARG A 594 -14.35 -32.87 21.21
CA ARG A 594 -15.58 -32.05 21.19
C ARG A 594 -16.01 -31.67 19.78
N TYR A 595 -15.05 -31.32 18.92
CA TYR A 595 -15.30 -30.85 17.55
C TYR A 595 -15.07 -31.91 16.48
N ALA A 596 -14.93 -33.19 16.84
CA ALA A 596 -14.84 -34.29 15.90
C ALA A 596 -16.03 -34.31 14.92
N PRO A 597 -15.84 -34.73 13.65
CA PRO A 597 -14.61 -35.27 13.06
C PRO A 597 -13.65 -34.19 12.51
N SER A 598 -14.06 -32.92 12.49
CA SER A 598 -13.42 -31.87 11.68
C SER A 598 -12.37 -31.06 12.46
N SER A 599 -11.78 -31.65 13.49
CA SER A 599 -10.87 -31.00 14.45
C SER A 599 -9.44 -31.51 14.33
N ARG A 600 -8.47 -30.70 14.75
CA ARG A 600 -7.05 -31.03 14.72
C ARG A 600 -6.37 -30.63 16.02
N ARG A 601 -5.44 -31.46 16.47
CA ARG A 601 -4.53 -31.13 17.57
C ARG A 601 -3.25 -30.53 16.99
N VAL A 602 -2.75 -29.52 17.70
CA VAL A 602 -1.49 -28.86 17.44
C VAL A 602 -0.67 -28.89 18.73
N ASP A 603 0.49 -29.55 18.70
CA ASP A 603 1.37 -29.66 19.87
C ASP A 603 2.38 -28.51 19.96
N ASP A 604 2.91 -28.05 18.82
CA ASP A 604 3.69 -26.81 18.74
C ASP A 604 2.78 -25.66 18.28
N PRO A 605 2.58 -24.61 19.08
CA PRO A 605 1.75 -23.47 18.70
C PRO A 605 2.14 -22.84 17.35
N ARG A 606 3.39 -22.97 16.92
CA ARG A 606 3.85 -22.47 15.60
C ARG A 606 3.16 -23.15 14.41
N ASP A 607 2.60 -24.34 14.61
CA ASP A 607 1.93 -25.11 13.56
C ASP A 607 0.44 -24.75 13.40
N ILE A 608 -0.10 -23.83 14.22
CA ILE A 608 -1.50 -23.40 14.14
C ILE A 608 -1.83 -22.84 12.75
N ALA A 609 -0.93 -22.03 12.18
CA ALA A 609 -1.12 -21.46 10.85
C ALA A 609 -1.22 -22.54 9.76
N GLU A 610 -0.39 -23.58 9.85
CA GLU A 610 -0.43 -24.72 8.92
C GLU A 610 -1.69 -25.57 9.13
N ALA A 611 -2.14 -25.74 10.38
CA ALA A 611 -3.38 -26.44 10.69
C ALA A 611 -4.61 -25.74 10.08
N ILE A 612 -4.66 -24.40 10.16
CA ILE A 612 -5.69 -23.58 9.49
C ILE A 612 -5.58 -23.75 7.97
N GLN A 613 -4.36 -23.73 7.41
CA GLN A 613 -4.15 -23.87 5.97
C GLN A 613 -4.72 -25.18 5.44
N ARG A 614 -4.29 -26.30 6.01
CA ARG A 614 -4.73 -27.63 5.57
C ARG A 614 -6.24 -27.85 5.77
N LEU A 615 -6.86 -27.14 6.71
CA LEU A 615 -8.31 -27.13 6.93
C LEU A 615 -9.01 -26.37 5.80
N VAL A 616 -8.53 -25.17 5.49
CA VAL A 616 -9.04 -24.36 4.38
C VAL A 616 -8.88 -25.13 3.06
N GLU A 617 -7.76 -25.80 2.82
CA GLU A 617 -7.55 -26.69 1.67
C GLU A 617 -8.56 -27.83 1.62
N SER A 618 -8.86 -28.49 2.75
CA SER A 618 -9.83 -29.60 2.77
C SER A 618 -11.27 -29.16 2.54
N GLU A 619 -11.58 -27.90 2.85
CA GLU A 619 -12.90 -27.30 2.62
C GLU A 619 -12.99 -26.59 1.27
N LEU A 620 -11.85 -26.36 0.59
CA LEU A 620 -11.82 -25.81 -0.76
C LEU A 620 -11.81 -26.95 -1.81
N PRO A 621 -12.33 -26.69 -3.03
CA PRO A 621 -12.51 -27.70 -4.08
C PRO A 621 -11.28 -28.52 -4.48
#